data_AF-A0A534MNQ1-F1
#
_entry.id   AF-A0A534MNQ1-F1
#
_cell.length_a   1.000
_cell.length_b   1.000
_cell.length_c   1.000
_cell.angle_alpha   90.00
_cell.angle_beta   90.00
_cell.angle_gamma   90.00
#
_symmetry.space_group_name_H-M   'P 1'
#
loop_
_entity.id
_entity.type
_entity.pdbx_description
1 polymer ?
#
loop_
_entity_poly.entity_id
_entity_poly.type
_entity_poly.pdbx_seq_one_letter_code
_entity_poly.pdbx_strand_id
1 'polypeptide(L)'
;MGSISYNLDGGMWTAYSGPITLSDGAHTLLYGATDVAGNTASVKSLSVRVDTIAPSLTDLTPSGRVTTSAIDVTWTGSDSGSGIVSYAVSVDGRAFQNVALNESVILSLSDGAHTITVRATDAAGNTQTQTTTVTVDTNLFSFTGPLGGLPTIALITIIAVVPVALVFIRKRKRRVSAPPKQPRAPPNP
;
A
#
# COMPACT_ATOMS: atom_id res chain seq x y z
N MET A 1 -41.48 46.01 3.30
CA MET A 1 -40.55 45.20 2.47
C MET A 1 -40.95 43.75 2.63
N GLY A 2 -40.81 42.93 1.59
CA GLY A 2 -40.98 41.49 1.73
C GLY A 2 -39.89 40.89 2.62
N SER A 3 -40.10 39.67 3.12
CA SER A 3 -39.15 38.97 3.99
C SER A 3 -38.93 37.54 3.52
N ILE A 4 -37.74 37.02 3.81
CA ILE A 4 -37.42 35.60 3.72
C ILE A 4 -37.17 35.13 5.14
N SER A 5 -37.71 33.98 5.50
CA SER A 5 -37.43 33.33 6.78
C SER A 5 -37.05 31.88 6.55
N TYR A 6 -36.33 31.32 7.52
CA TYR A 6 -35.93 29.93 7.53
C TYR A 6 -36.09 29.31 8.90
N ASN A 7 -36.20 27.99 8.92
CA ASN A 7 -36.21 27.16 10.10
C ASN A 7 -35.15 26.08 9.88
N LEU A 8 -34.16 26.04 10.77
CA LEU A 8 -33.09 25.06 10.74
C LEU A 8 -33.40 23.97 11.77
N ASP A 9 -33.44 22.71 11.32
CA ASP A 9 -33.57 21.51 12.15
C ASP A 9 -34.80 21.51 13.08
N GLY A 10 -35.90 22.12 12.65
CA GLY A 10 -37.13 22.21 13.43
C GLY A 10 -37.10 23.29 14.51
N GLY A 11 -36.10 24.20 14.47
CA GLY A 11 -35.96 25.32 15.39
C GLY A 11 -37.02 26.42 15.21
N MET A 12 -36.69 27.65 15.61
CA MET A 12 -37.58 28.80 15.39
C MET A 12 -37.41 29.38 13.98
N TRP A 13 -38.51 29.89 13.42
CA TRP A 13 -38.45 30.66 12.18
C TRP A 13 -37.68 31.97 12.41
N THR A 14 -36.59 32.12 11.67
CA THR A 14 -35.66 33.25 11.77
C THR A 14 -35.63 33.99 10.44
N ALA A 15 -35.58 35.33 10.47
CA ALA A 15 -35.45 36.12 9.25
C ALA A 15 -34.07 35.87 8.61
N TYR A 16 -34.05 35.56 7.32
CA TYR A 16 -32.81 35.40 6.57
C TYR A 16 -32.16 36.77 6.36
N SER A 17 -30.92 36.90 6.85
CA SER A 17 -30.14 38.15 6.78
C SER A 17 -28.71 37.95 6.29
N GLY A 18 -28.30 36.70 6.02
CA GLY A 18 -26.95 36.37 5.59
C GLY A 18 -26.69 34.86 5.59
N PRO A 19 -25.43 34.44 5.39
CA PRO A 19 -25.04 33.03 5.42
C PRO A 19 -25.44 32.33 6.72
N ILE A 20 -25.84 31.06 6.61
CA ILE A 20 -26.18 30.20 7.75
C ILE A 20 -24.99 29.26 7.99
N THR A 21 -24.45 29.29 9.20
CA THR A 21 -23.38 28.36 9.61
C THR A 21 -24.00 27.07 10.11
N LEU A 22 -23.51 25.94 9.61
CA LEU A 22 -23.93 24.60 10.00
C LEU A 22 -22.75 23.89 10.66
N SER A 23 -23.04 23.09 11.69
CA SER A 23 -22.07 22.16 12.25
C SER A 23 -21.96 20.91 11.36
N ASP A 24 -21.06 19.99 11.69
CA ASP A 24 -21.09 18.66 11.07
C ASP A 24 -22.38 17.93 11.41
N GLY A 25 -22.85 17.12 10.47
CA GLY A 25 -24.06 16.34 10.58
C GLY A 25 -25.07 16.59 9.47
N ALA A 26 -26.24 15.96 9.63
CA ALA A 26 -27.37 16.15 8.73
C ALA A 26 -28.24 17.31 9.22
N HIS A 27 -28.56 18.21 8.31
CA HIS A 27 -29.39 19.38 8.53
C HIS A 27 -30.57 19.40 7.57
N THR A 28 -31.71 19.89 8.07
CA THR A 28 -32.89 20.18 7.27
C THR A 28 -33.20 21.67 7.38
N LEU A 29 -33.11 22.37 6.24
CA LEU A 29 -33.45 23.78 6.13
C LEU A 29 -34.83 23.91 5.49
N LEU A 30 -35.80 24.37 6.27
CA LEU A 30 -37.07 24.85 5.75
C LEU A 30 -36.98 26.35 5.47
N TYR A 31 -37.54 26.82 4.37
CA TYR A 31 -37.51 28.24 4.02
C TYR A 31 -38.80 28.70 3.33
N GLY A 32 -39.16 29.97 3.56
CA GLY A 32 -40.36 30.61 3.04
C GLY A 32 -40.14 32.10 2.79
N ALA A 33 -41.04 32.71 2.02
CA ALA A 33 -40.99 34.12 1.69
C ALA A 33 -42.39 34.75 1.76
N THR A 34 -42.43 36.01 2.18
CA THR A 34 -43.63 36.86 2.23
C THR A 34 -43.36 38.13 1.44
N ASP A 35 -44.25 38.50 0.52
CA ASP A 35 -44.11 39.75 -0.23
C ASP A 35 -44.53 40.98 0.60
N VAL A 36 -44.45 42.18 0.00
CA VAL A 36 -44.83 43.43 0.68
C VAL A 36 -46.33 43.51 0.97
N ALA A 37 -47.16 42.83 0.16
CA ALA A 37 -48.61 42.79 0.31
C ALA A 37 -49.09 41.74 1.33
N GLY A 38 -48.16 40.93 1.88
CA GLY A 38 -48.45 39.88 2.86
C GLY A 38 -48.74 38.51 2.25
N ASN A 39 -48.57 38.33 0.94
CA ASN A 39 -48.74 37.01 0.32
C ASN A 39 -47.56 36.10 0.67
N THR A 40 -47.85 34.89 1.15
CA THR A 40 -46.84 33.89 1.53
C THR A 40 -46.69 32.81 0.47
N ALA A 41 -45.45 32.43 0.16
CA ALA A 41 -45.17 31.25 -0.65
C ALA A 41 -45.26 29.97 0.18
N SER A 42 -45.50 28.83 -0.47
CA SER A 42 -45.38 27.52 0.19
C SER A 42 -43.96 27.30 0.70
N VAL A 43 -43.85 26.76 1.92
CA VAL A 43 -42.57 26.40 2.54
C VAL A 43 -41.88 25.31 1.72
N LYS A 44 -40.58 25.48 1.47
CA LYS A 44 -39.72 24.50 0.81
C LYS A 44 -38.73 23.90 1.80
N SER A 45 -38.17 22.75 1.44
CA SER A 45 -37.18 22.02 2.24
C SER A 45 -35.91 21.78 1.43
N LEU A 46 -34.76 21.83 2.11
CA LEU A 46 -33.44 21.45 1.60
C LEU A 46 -32.74 20.59 2.65
N SER A 47 -32.28 19.41 2.25
CA SER A 47 -31.42 18.57 3.09
C SER A 47 -29.96 18.86 2.78
N VAL A 48 -29.16 19.09 3.82
CA VAL A 48 -27.72 19.36 3.73
C VAL A 48 -27.00 18.39 4.66
N ARG A 49 -25.89 17.80 4.22
CA ARG A 49 -24.98 17.08 5.10
C ARG A 49 -23.64 17.80 5.08
N VAL A 50 -23.15 18.16 6.26
CA VAL A 50 -21.84 18.79 6.44
C VAL A 50 -20.93 17.78 7.11
N ASP A 51 -19.72 17.68 6.59
CA ASP A 51 -18.68 16.82 7.13
C ASP A 51 -17.34 17.50 6.88
N THR A 52 -16.67 17.89 7.96
CA THR A 52 -15.35 18.54 7.94
C THR A 52 -14.24 17.63 8.43
N ILE A 53 -14.55 16.37 8.74
CA ILE A 53 -13.60 15.42 9.31
C ILE A 53 -12.94 14.66 8.17
N ALA A 54 -11.61 14.74 8.07
CA ALA A 54 -10.86 13.96 7.10
C ALA A 54 -10.80 12.47 7.49
N PRO A 55 -10.70 11.56 6.52
CA PRO A 55 -10.41 10.15 6.79
C PRO A 55 -9.13 9.93 7.60
N SER A 56 -9.00 8.74 8.19
CA SER A 56 -7.77 8.23 8.79
C SER A 56 -7.15 7.16 7.89
N LEU A 57 -5.82 7.12 7.84
CA LEU A 57 -5.02 6.06 7.22
C LEU A 57 -4.03 5.53 8.25
N THR A 58 -3.98 4.21 8.42
CA THR A 58 -3.03 3.50 9.28
C THR A 58 -2.45 2.28 8.57
N ASP A 59 -1.48 1.62 9.22
CA ASP A 59 -0.95 0.32 8.79
C ASP A 59 -0.44 0.27 7.35
N LEU A 60 0.07 1.40 6.82
CA LEU A 60 0.65 1.46 5.49
C LEU A 60 1.93 0.62 5.42
N THR A 61 1.87 -0.50 4.70
CA THR A 61 2.98 -1.45 4.53
C THR A 61 3.18 -1.78 3.04
N PRO A 62 4.36 -2.31 2.64
CA PRO A 62 5.55 -2.52 3.45
C PRO A 62 6.34 -1.23 3.71
N SER A 63 7.27 -1.32 4.65
CA SER A 63 8.33 -0.34 4.85
C SER A 63 9.67 -1.06 4.91
N GLY A 64 10.77 -0.34 4.67
CA GLY A 64 12.10 -0.93 4.71
C GLY A 64 12.41 -1.76 3.46
N ARG A 65 13.11 -2.89 3.60
CA ARG A 65 13.59 -3.65 2.44
C ARG A 65 12.59 -4.72 2.01
N VAL A 66 12.39 -4.83 0.70
CA VAL A 66 11.68 -5.93 0.04
C VAL A 66 12.56 -6.55 -1.03
N THR A 67 12.28 -7.80 -1.38
CA THR A 67 13.13 -8.60 -2.25
C THR A 67 12.43 -9.03 -3.54
N THR A 68 11.26 -8.45 -3.79
CA THR A 68 10.44 -8.65 -4.98
C THR A 68 10.13 -7.29 -5.60
N SER A 69 10.05 -7.24 -6.93
CA SER A 69 9.65 -6.03 -7.67
C SER A 69 8.13 -5.82 -7.64
N ALA A 70 7.35 -6.90 -7.54
CA ALA A 70 5.92 -6.85 -7.25
C ALA A 70 5.73 -6.66 -5.74
N ILE A 71 5.23 -5.49 -5.36
CA ILE A 71 5.01 -5.10 -3.98
C ILE A 71 3.51 -4.99 -3.73
N ASP A 72 2.98 -5.81 -2.84
CA ASP A 72 1.63 -5.64 -2.31
C ASP A 72 1.65 -4.54 -1.24
N VAL A 73 1.20 -3.35 -1.63
CA VAL A 73 1.08 -2.21 -0.71
C VAL A 73 -0.30 -2.28 -0.08
N THR A 74 -0.36 -2.34 1.24
CA THR A 74 -1.62 -2.40 1.99
C THR A 74 -1.70 -1.26 2.99
N TRP A 75 -2.92 -0.87 3.35
CA TRP A 75 -3.20 0.13 4.37
C TRP A 75 -4.51 -0.23 5.06
N THR A 76 -4.88 0.52 6.09
CA THR A 76 -6.21 0.51 6.70
C THR A 76 -6.76 1.93 6.57
N GLY A 77 -7.97 2.10 6.05
CA GLY A 77 -8.64 3.39 6.03
C GLY A 77 -9.95 3.36 6.82
N SER A 78 -10.20 4.45 7.53
CA SER A 78 -11.47 4.63 8.24
C SER A 78 -11.94 6.07 8.12
N ASP A 79 -13.24 6.26 8.15
CA ASP A 79 -13.84 7.58 8.20
C ASP A 79 -15.09 7.56 9.08
N SER A 80 -15.20 8.54 9.98
CA SER A 80 -16.36 8.69 10.88
C SER A 80 -17.44 9.60 10.32
N GLY A 81 -17.17 10.29 9.21
CA GLY A 81 -18.03 11.30 8.62
C GLY A 81 -18.92 10.74 7.50
N SER A 82 -18.53 11.01 6.26
CA SER A 82 -19.29 10.77 5.04
C SER A 82 -18.90 9.48 4.30
N GLY A 83 -17.87 8.79 4.78
CA GLY A 83 -17.33 7.55 4.25
C GLY A 83 -16.29 7.80 3.16
N ILE A 84 -15.27 6.93 3.09
CA ILE A 84 -14.23 6.97 2.05
C ILE A 84 -14.84 6.58 0.70
N VAL A 85 -14.63 7.42 -0.32
CA VAL A 85 -15.12 7.19 -1.69
C VAL A 85 -14.01 6.97 -2.71
N SER A 86 -12.75 7.26 -2.36
CA SER A 86 -11.61 6.92 -3.23
C SER A 86 -10.31 6.76 -2.47
N TYR A 87 -9.48 5.85 -2.95
CA TYR A 87 -8.04 5.83 -2.67
C TYR A 87 -7.25 6.19 -3.92
N ALA A 88 -6.09 6.84 -3.72
CA ALA A 88 -5.14 7.09 -4.79
C ALA A 88 -3.70 6.91 -4.29
N VAL A 89 -2.80 6.46 -5.17
CA VAL A 89 -1.41 6.19 -4.83
C VAL A 89 -0.47 7.04 -5.68
N SER A 90 0.55 7.60 -5.05
CA SER A 90 1.68 8.28 -5.67
C SER A 90 2.96 7.51 -5.35
N VAL A 91 3.83 7.40 -6.35
CA VAL A 91 5.15 6.76 -6.23
C VAL A 91 6.20 7.79 -6.62
N ASP A 92 7.19 7.99 -5.76
CA ASP A 92 8.32 8.92 -5.95
C ASP A 92 7.88 10.35 -6.28
N GLY A 93 6.80 10.81 -5.66
CA GLY A 93 6.25 12.16 -5.84
C GLY A 93 5.56 12.40 -7.19
N ARG A 94 5.28 11.34 -7.96
CA ARG A 94 4.50 11.45 -9.22
C ARG A 94 3.04 11.79 -8.94
N ALA A 95 2.29 12.09 -10.01
CA ALA A 95 0.85 12.32 -9.90
C ALA A 95 0.14 11.12 -9.26
N PHE A 96 -0.81 11.42 -8.36
CA PHE A 96 -1.67 10.39 -7.76
C PHE A 96 -2.49 9.68 -8.83
N GLN A 97 -2.53 8.36 -8.75
CA GLN A 97 -3.37 7.51 -9.58
C GLN A 97 -4.46 6.87 -8.71
N ASN A 98 -5.71 6.99 -9.14
CA ASN A 98 -6.82 6.35 -8.43
C ASN A 98 -6.67 4.83 -8.47
N VAL A 99 -6.94 4.18 -7.34
CA VAL A 99 -6.95 2.73 -7.19
C VAL A 99 -8.34 2.27 -6.76
N ALA A 100 -8.57 0.96 -6.72
CA ALA A 100 -9.81 0.41 -6.20
C ALA A 100 -10.01 0.79 -4.72
N LEU A 101 -11.24 0.66 -4.21
CA LEU A 101 -11.54 0.84 -2.79
C LEU A 101 -11.02 -0.28 -1.88
N ASN A 102 -10.35 -1.28 -2.46
CA ASN A 102 -9.60 -2.24 -1.68
C ASN A 102 -8.46 -1.51 -0.97
N GLU A 103 -8.16 -1.88 0.26
CA GLU A 103 -7.07 -1.28 1.03
C GLU A 103 -5.70 -1.91 0.66
N SER A 104 -5.53 -2.20 -0.63
CA SER A 104 -4.34 -2.81 -1.21
C SER A 104 -4.18 -2.44 -2.69
N VAL A 105 -2.94 -2.29 -3.13
CA VAL A 105 -2.55 -2.24 -4.54
C VAL A 105 -1.21 -2.95 -4.76
N ILE A 106 -1.12 -3.69 -5.86
CA ILE A 106 0.16 -4.25 -6.31
C ILE A 106 0.89 -3.22 -7.19
N LEU A 107 2.09 -2.83 -6.77
CA LEU A 107 3.00 -1.97 -7.54
C LEU A 107 4.14 -2.80 -8.12
N SER A 108 4.59 -2.46 -9.32
CA SER A 108 5.80 -3.03 -9.93
C SER A 108 6.91 -1.99 -9.90
N LEU A 109 7.84 -2.11 -8.96
CA LEU A 109 8.93 -1.16 -8.74
C LEU A 109 10.28 -1.79 -9.09
N SER A 110 11.19 -0.97 -9.62
CA SER A 110 12.58 -1.37 -9.89
C SER A 110 13.39 -1.48 -8.61
N ASP A 111 14.58 -2.09 -8.67
CA ASP A 111 15.55 -2.03 -7.57
C ASP A 111 15.88 -0.56 -7.22
N GLY A 112 15.99 -0.27 -5.93
CA GLY A 112 16.24 1.07 -5.41
C GLY A 112 15.29 1.50 -4.30
N ALA A 113 15.51 2.71 -3.79
CA ALA A 113 14.64 3.33 -2.80
C ALA A 113 13.44 4.01 -3.48
N HIS A 114 12.25 3.75 -2.96
CA HIS A 114 11.00 4.31 -3.43
C HIS A 114 10.19 4.90 -2.27
N THR A 115 9.50 6.00 -2.54
CA THR A 115 8.54 6.62 -1.62
C THR A 115 7.13 6.39 -2.13
N ILE A 116 6.28 5.79 -1.32
CA ILE A 116 4.89 5.46 -1.67
C ILE A 116 3.98 6.28 -0.77
N THR A 117 3.09 7.07 -1.37
CA THR A 117 2.09 7.86 -0.66
C THR A 117 0.70 7.42 -1.06
N VAL A 118 -0.12 7.03 -0.08
CA VAL A 118 -1.55 6.74 -0.26
C VAL A 118 -2.36 7.94 0.17
N ARG A 119 -3.41 8.28 -0.59
CA ARG A 119 -4.41 9.30 -0.27
C ARG A 119 -5.78 8.67 -0.18
N ALA A 120 -6.50 8.94 0.90
CA ALA A 120 -7.93 8.68 1.04
C ALA A 120 -8.71 9.98 0.84
N THR A 121 -9.87 9.88 0.20
CA THR A 121 -10.84 11.00 0.05
C THR A 121 -12.23 10.51 0.45
N ASP A 122 -12.92 11.27 1.28
CA ASP A 122 -14.32 10.99 1.66
C ASP A 122 -15.34 11.59 0.67
N ALA A 123 -16.63 11.35 0.92
CA ALA A 123 -17.70 11.85 0.06
C ALA A 123 -17.92 13.37 0.17
N ALA A 124 -17.46 14.01 1.25
CA ALA A 124 -17.46 15.46 1.44
C ALA A 124 -16.26 16.16 0.77
N GLY A 125 -15.29 15.38 0.30
CA GLY A 125 -14.08 15.87 -0.37
C GLY A 125 -12.91 16.13 0.58
N ASN A 126 -13.02 15.77 1.86
CA ASN A 126 -11.89 15.83 2.78
C ASN A 126 -10.88 14.73 2.42
N THR A 127 -9.60 15.03 2.57
CA THR A 127 -8.52 14.11 2.16
C THR A 127 -7.49 13.93 3.27
N GLN A 128 -6.94 12.72 3.35
CA GLN A 128 -5.79 12.40 4.20
C GLN A 128 -4.76 11.60 3.43
N THR A 129 -3.47 11.83 3.72
CA THR A 129 -2.36 11.09 3.10
C THR A 129 -1.47 10.41 4.13
N GLN A 130 -0.97 9.21 3.79
CA GLN A 130 0.07 8.52 4.55
C GLN A 130 1.20 8.09 3.61
N THR A 131 2.45 8.11 4.10
CA THR A 131 3.64 7.79 3.30
C THR A 131 4.47 6.70 3.97
N THR A 132 5.00 5.80 3.16
CA THR A 132 6.01 4.80 3.54
C THR A 132 7.17 4.83 2.55
N THR A 133 8.33 4.34 2.99
CA THR A 133 9.51 4.17 2.14
C THR A 133 9.89 2.72 2.06
N VAL A 134 10.15 2.24 0.84
CA VAL A 134 10.58 0.88 0.57
C VAL A 134 11.88 0.89 -0.21
N THR A 135 12.76 -0.07 0.03
CA THR A 135 13.95 -0.33 -0.78
C THR A 135 13.80 -1.70 -1.43
N VAL A 136 13.69 -1.73 -2.74
CA VAL A 136 13.62 -2.95 -3.53
C VAL A 136 15.04 -3.43 -3.81
N ASP A 137 15.32 -4.69 -3.46
CA ASP A 137 16.58 -5.36 -3.75
C ASP A 137 16.28 -6.78 -4.23
N THR A 138 16.07 -6.93 -5.55
CA THR A 138 15.81 -8.25 -6.17
C THR A 138 17.07 -9.08 -6.37
N ASN A 139 18.26 -8.52 -6.10
CA ASN A 139 19.51 -9.22 -6.25
C ASN A 139 19.71 -10.23 -5.11
N LEU A 140 19.56 -11.52 -5.44
CA LEU A 140 19.76 -12.62 -4.50
C LEU A 140 21.14 -12.64 -3.82
N PHE A 141 22.18 -12.12 -4.50
CA PHE A 141 23.57 -12.22 -4.08
C PHE A 141 24.17 -10.90 -3.61
N SER A 142 23.39 -9.82 -3.54
CA SER A 142 23.86 -8.60 -2.89
C SER A 142 24.10 -8.88 -1.40
N PHE A 143 25.02 -8.15 -0.76
CA PHE A 143 25.24 -8.25 0.69
C PHE A 143 23.94 -8.01 1.50
N THR A 144 23.00 -7.33 0.87
CA THR A 144 21.73 -6.86 1.41
C THR A 144 20.50 -7.65 0.95
N GLY A 145 20.67 -8.59 0.02
CA GLY A 145 19.60 -9.34 -0.62
C GLY A 145 19.15 -10.57 0.19
N PRO A 146 18.21 -11.37 -0.34
CA PRO A 146 17.63 -12.54 0.35
C PRO A 146 18.62 -13.58 0.87
N LEU A 147 19.77 -13.73 0.19
CA LEU A 147 20.85 -14.65 0.58
C LEU A 147 22.11 -13.89 1.04
N GLY A 148 21.99 -12.57 1.24
CA GLY A 148 23.05 -11.67 1.67
C GLY A 148 23.55 -12.04 3.07
N GLY A 149 24.74 -12.63 3.13
CA GLY A 149 25.34 -13.13 4.38
C GLY A 149 25.97 -14.51 4.25
N LEU A 150 25.66 -15.28 3.20
CA LEU A 150 26.47 -16.44 2.87
C LEU A 150 27.81 -15.95 2.29
N PRO A 151 28.97 -16.36 2.85
CA PRO A 151 30.23 -16.10 2.18
C PRO A 151 30.14 -16.75 0.81
N THR A 152 30.37 -15.99 -0.26
CA THR A 152 30.38 -16.47 -1.66
C THR A 152 31.31 -17.69 -1.86
N ILE A 153 32.22 -17.95 -0.92
CA ILE A 153 33.02 -19.18 -0.81
C ILE A 153 32.16 -20.44 -0.74
N ALA A 154 30.98 -20.42 -0.10
CA ALA A 154 30.09 -21.59 0.01
C ALA A 154 29.47 -22.01 -1.34
N LEU A 155 29.36 -21.10 -2.32
CA LEU A 155 28.84 -21.42 -3.65
C LEU A 155 29.94 -21.99 -4.57
N ILE A 156 31.18 -21.51 -4.41
CA ILE A 156 32.35 -22.04 -5.13
C ILE A 156 32.74 -23.43 -4.60
N THR A 157 32.54 -23.74 -3.31
CA THR A 157 32.84 -25.09 -2.78
C THR A 157 31.89 -26.16 -3.30
N ILE A 158 30.62 -25.87 -3.63
CA ILE A 158 29.72 -26.89 -4.21
C ILE A 158 30.17 -27.28 -5.63
N ILE A 159 30.63 -26.34 -6.45
CA ILE A 159 31.11 -26.61 -7.81
C ILE A 159 32.50 -27.27 -7.81
N ALA A 160 33.37 -26.96 -6.83
CA ALA A 160 34.72 -27.54 -6.75
C ALA A 160 34.81 -28.89 -5.99
N VAL A 161 34.02 -29.09 -4.93
CA VAL A 161 34.13 -30.28 -4.05
C VAL A 161 33.42 -31.50 -4.66
N VAL A 162 32.29 -31.33 -5.33
CA VAL A 162 31.53 -32.44 -5.96
C VAL A 162 32.35 -33.20 -7.01
N PRO A 163 33.00 -32.55 -8.00
CA PRO A 163 33.86 -33.27 -8.95
C PRO A 163 35.11 -33.87 -8.31
N VAL A 164 35.73 -33.22 -7.31
CA VAL A 164 36.92 -33.76 -6.61
C VAL A 164 36.58 -35.00 -5.78
N ALA A 165 35.46 -34.98 -5.05
CA ALA A 165 34.96 -36.13 -4.31
C ALA A 165 34.61 -37.31 -5.24
N LEU A 166 33.95 -37.05 -6.38
CA LEU A 166 33.69 -38.05 -7.41
C LEU A 166 34.97 -38.66 -8.00
N VAL A 167 36.00 -37.85 -8.25
CA VAL A 167 37.31 -38.32 -8.72
C VAL A 167 38.01 -39.18 -7.66
N PHE A 168 37.95 -38.79 -6.38
CA PHE A 168 38.52 -39.57 -5.28
C PHE A 168 37.81 -40.91 -5.09
N ILE A 169 36.47 -40.92 -5.14
CA ILE A 169 35.67 -42.15 -5.06
C ILE A 169 35.97 -43.08 -6.25
N ARG A 170 36.09 -42.54 -7.48
CA ARG A 170 36.48 -43.32 -8.67
C ARG A 170 37.90 -43.89 -8.56
N LYS A 171 38.88 -43.12 -8.07
CA LYS A 171 40.26 -43.61 -7.85
C LYS A 171 40.30 -44.71 -6.78
N ARG A 172 39.53 -44.57 -5.69
CA ARG A 172 39.49 -45.57 -4.61
C ARG A 172 38.90 -46.89 -5.11
N LYS A 173 37.79 -46.86 -5.86
CA LYS A 173 37.22 -48.09 -6.46
C LYS A 173 38.20 -48.81 -7.39
N ARG A 174 38.92 -48.07 -8.25
CA ARG A 174 39.93 -48.66 -9.17
C ARG A 174 41.09 -49.35 -8.45
N ARG A 175 41.51 -48.85 -7.28
CA ARG A 175 42.58 -49.47 -6.49
C ARG A 175 42.14 -50.75 -5.79
N VAL A 176 40.87 -50.82 -5.37
CA VAL A 176 40.30 -52.02 -4.73
C VAL A 176 40.04 -53.12 -5.75
N SER A 177 39.73 -52.78 -7.00
CA SER A 177 39.53 -53.74 -8.09
C SER A 177 40.81 -54.09 -8.87
N ALA A 178 41.99 -53.65 -8.42
CA ALA A 178 43.23 -53.99 -9.10
C ALA A 178 43.57 -55.47 -8.83
N PRO A 179 43.79 -56.30 -9.86
CA PRO A 179 44.12 -57.71 -9.68
C PRO A 179 45.44 -57.85 -8.91
N PRO A 180 45.58 -58.88 -8.06
CA PRO A 180 46.79 -59.09 -7.27
C PRO A 180 48.01 -59.24 -8.20
N LYS A 181 49.12 -58.57 -7.86
CA LYS A 181 50.38 -58.72 -8.60
C LYS A 181 50.79 -60.19 -8.55
N GLN A 182 50.88 -60.83 -9.72
CA GLN A 182 51.42 -62.18 -9.83
C GLN A 182 52.87 -62.21 -9.30
N PRO A 183 53.25 -63.21 -8.50
CA PRO A 183 54.63 -63.41 -8.08
C PRO A 183 55.53 -63.59 -9.31
N ARG A 184 56.69 -62.91 -9.29
CA ARG A 184 57.70 -63.03 -10.35
C ARG A 184 58.24 -64.46 -10.33
N ALA A 185 58.12 -65.18 -11.44
CA ALA A 185 58.67 -66.52 -11.56
C ALA A 185 60.21 -66.48 -11.38
N PRO A 186 60.81 -67.45 -10.66
CA PRO A 186 62.26 -67.54 -10.56
C PRO A 186 62.87 -67.89 -11.93
N PRO A 187 64.10 -67.43 -12.21
CA PRO A 187 64.81 -67.83 -13.42
C PRO A 187 65.08 -69.34 -13.39
N ASN A 188 64.86 -69.99 -14.54
CA ASN A 188 65.15 -71.41 -14.77
C ASN A 188 66.67 -71.68 -14.75
N PRO A 189 67.09 -72.92 -14.43
CA PRO A 189 68.48 -73.30 -14.17
C PRO A 189 69.40 -73.14 -15.38
#